data_AF-A0A672TA48-F1
#
_entry.id   AF-A0A672TA48-F1
#
_cell.length_a   1.000
_cell.length_b   1.000
_cell.length_c   1.000
_cell.angle_alpha   90.00
_cell.angle_beta   90.00
_cell.angle_gamma   90.00
#
_symmetry.space_group_name_H-M   'P 1'
#
loop_
_entity.id
_entity.type
_entity.pdbx_description
1 polymer ?
#
loop_
_entity_poly.entity_id
_entity_poly.type
_entity_poly.pdbx_seq_one_letter_code
_entity_poly.pdbx_strand_id
1 'polypeptide(L)'
;QHGRVKIKSTAQQEEEKRKEREKKLKAYVSARDAVLKKRGAGEHDEEALQLTQQLLSSNPDFATLWNYRREVLLHLETLREKDEVQKLYESELHFIEACLKVNPKSYGCWHHRSWVNTRLPQPDWTRELGLCDRCLSLDERNFHCWDYRRVVVKESGVSVEQELQFTDRLIGSNFSNYSSWHYRSTLLPQLHPQPVPDSAPNTSPSPTTSPQFHSHRVCEEQLLKEYELAHNAFFTDPNDQSAWFYYRWLLGRAEREEMISCVYVSREGERVSVAFSKPVHAQSEGLMLVVDGQPQQVHWRSAHPRFRHSAVWVSFTSASPSSFTSETCSAESWCRDSATDQELFRSELSVEKSSVLQAELQSCNQLLELEPQNKWCLLTIILLMRALDPLGHEKETLAHFQSLKEVDPMRSSYYSDLCSKFLIENTILKMEYAEVRVFSLSNKNLTTLCHLDQLLFVTHINLSSNQLLRLPPQFAMLQCLEVLEADDNAIESLEGLYHLPKLEEVSLRNNRILFSKKSKCFYKKPLFWCQSQCLIWPCFKDSVFSINKQIQTYSSAKFCYSPLF
;
A
#
# COMPACT_ATOMS: atom_id res chain seq x y z
N GLN A 1 23.62 -2.84 -19.54
CA GLN A 1 23.81 -1.37 -19.68
C GLN A 1 24.41 -0.73 -18.43
N HIS A 2 24.30 -1.35 -17.25
CA HIS A 2 24.80 -0.80 -15.97
C HIS A 2 26.30 -1.05 -15.74
N GLY A 3 26.90 -0.26 -14.84
CA GLY A 3 28.26 -0.49 -14.30
C GLY A 3 29.42 -0.29 -15.28
N ARG A 4 29.17 0.16 -16.52
CA ARG A 4 30.23 0.39 -17.51
C ARG A 4 30.94 1.71 -17.23
N VAL A 5 32.10 1.62 -16.56
CA VAL A 5 32.98 2.77 -16.34
C VAL A 5 33.44 3.33 -17.70
N LYS A 6 33.32 4.65 -17.87
CA LYS A 6 33.84 5.34 -19.05
C LYS A 6 35.36 5.41 -18.97
N ILE A 7 36.03 4.45 -19.61
CA ILE A 7 37.49 4.45 -19.73
C ILE A 7 37.88 5.40 -20.87
N LYS A 8 38.77 6.36 -20.59
CA LYS A 8 39.39 7.17 -21.64
C LYS A 8 40.44 6.33 -22.36
N SER A 9 40.09 5.80 -23.52
CA SER A 9 41.02 5.08 -24.41
C SER A 9 41.66 6.03 -25.42
N THR A 10 42.84 5.68 -25.92
CA THR A 10 43.44 6.37 -27.07
C THR A 10 42.66 6.02 -28.35
N ALA A 11 42.70 6.89 -29.36
CA ALA A 11 42.00 6.67 -30.63
C ALA A 11 42.39 5.33 -31.30
N GLN A 12 43.65 4.92 -31.16
CA GLN A 12 44.14 3.63 -31.66
C GLN A 12 43.50 2.43 -30.92
N GLN A 13 43.41 2.48 -29.60
CA GLN A 13 42.77 1.42 -28.81
C GLN A 13 41.26 1.33 -29.05
N GLU A 14 40.61 2.47 -29.32
CA GLU A 14 39.19 2.51 -29.70
C GLU A 14 38.95 1.85 -31.05
N GLU A 15 39.82 2.13 -32.02
CA GLU A 15 39.75 1.54 -33.36
C GLU A 15 40.00 0.03 -33.34
N GLU A 16 40.99 -0.44 -32.58
CA GLU A 16 41.26 -1.88 -32.39
C GLU A 16 40.06 -2.59 -31.74
N LYS A 17 39.51 -2.03 -30.65
CA LYS A 17 38.29 -2.56 -30.00
C LYS A 17 37.09 -2.54 -30.93
N ARG A 18 36.96 -1.54 -31.80
CA ARG A 18 35.88 -1.47 -32.80
C ARG A 18 35.99 -2.62 -33.79
N LYS A 19 37.15 -2.83 -34.40
CA LYS A 19 37.39 -3.93 -35.34
C LYS A 19 37.14 -5.30 -34.71
N GLU A 20 37.57 -5.49 -33.45
CA GLU A 20 37.32 -6.74 -32.71
C GLU A 20 35.83 -6.97 -32.47
N ARG A 21 35.08 -5.92 -32.07
CA ARG A 21 33.63 -5.99 -31.88
C ARG A 21 32.88 -6.26 -33.17
N GLU A 22 33.27 -5.64 -34.27
CA GLU A 22 32.67 -5.87 -35.60
C GLU A 22 32.87 -7.32 -36.05
N LYS A 23 34.06 -7.89 -35.86
CA LYS A 23 34.33 -9.31 -36.16
C LYS A 23 33.45 -10.23 -35.31
N LYS A 24 33.35 -9.99 -34.00
CA LYS A 24 32.49 -10.75 -33.08
C LYS A 24 31.00 -10.61 -33.44
N LEU A 25 30.57 -9.40 -33.79
CA LEU A 25 29.19 -9.11 -34.18
C LEU A 25 28.81 -9.83 -35.47
N LYS A 26 29.70 -9.85 -36.48
CA LYS A 26 29.46 -10.57 -37.73
C LYS A 26 29.25 -12.07 -37.48
N ALA A 27 30.11 -12.68 -36.67
CA ALA A 27 29.97 -14.09 -36.29
C ALA A 27 28.66 -14.35 -35.51
N TYR A 28 28.32 -13.48 -34.56
CA TYR A 28 27.08 -13.57 -33.79
C TYR A 28 25.84 -13.47 -34.67
N VAL A 29 25.81 -12.52 -35.62
CA VAL A 29 24.71 -12.33 -36.56
C VAL A 29 24.55 -13.53 -37.48
N SER A 30 25.64 -14.06 -38.05
CA SER A 30 25.60 -15.27 -38.87
C SER A 30 25.03 -16.47 -38.10
N ALA A 31 25.48 -16.69 -36.86
CA ALA A 31 24.98 -17.77 -36.02
C ALA A 31 23.51 -17.59 -35.64
N ARG A 32 23.08 -16.35 -35.31
CA ARG A 32 21.67 -16.02 -35.07
C ARG A 32 20.80 -16.38 -36.29
N ASP A 33 21.20 -15.93 -37.46
CA ASP A 33 20.39 -16.10 -38.67
C ASP A 33 20.27 -17.57 -39.06
N ALA A 34 21.33 -18.36 -38.84
CA ALA A 34 21.28 -19.82 -38.98
C ALA A 34 20.27 -20.45 -38.02
N VAL A 35 20.30 -20.07 -36.74
CA VAL A 35 19.34 -20.57 -35.73
C VAL A 35 17.90 -20.21 -36.08
N LEU A 36 17.65 -18.96 -36.47
CA LEU A 36 16.30 -18.51 -36.82
C LEU A 36 15.77 -19.18 -38.08
N LYS A 37 16.64 -19.43 -39.07
CA LYS A 37 16.28 -20.20 -40.27
C LYS A 37 15.91 -21.64 -39.90
N LYS A 38 16.72 -22.28 -39.06
CA LYS A 38 16.50 -23.67 -38.59
C LYS A 38 15.17 -23.81 -37.84
N ARG A 39 14.88 -22.86 -36.94
CA ARG A 39 13.56 -22.76 -36.28
C ARG A 39 12.42 -22.55 -37.27
N GLY A 40 12.59 -21.67 -38.25
CA GLY A 40 11.60 -21.41 -39.29
C GLY A 40 11.31 -22.62 -40.18
N ALA A 41 12.28 -23.52 -40.33
CA ALA A 41 12.13 -24.79 -41.04
C ALA A 41 11.54 -25.92 -40.17
N GLY A 42 11.32 -25.69 -38.87
CA GLY A 42 10.80 -26.71 -37.94
C GLY A 42 11.82 -27.79 -37.58
N GLU A 43 13.11 -27.52 -37.74
CA GLU A 43 14.19 -28.47 -37.43
C GLU A 43 14.45 -28.48 -35.92
N HIS A 44 14.26 -29.63 -35.26
CA HIS A 44 14.35 -29.79 -33.80
C HIS A 44 15.41 -30.83 -33.39
N ASP A 45 16.68 -30.57 -33.68
CA ASP A 45 17.78 -31.52 -33.47
C ASP A 45 18.85 -31.02 -32.48
N GLU A 46 19.85 -31.87 -32.18
CA GLU A 46 20.96 -31.49 -31.28
C GLU A 46 21.81 -30.35 -31.83
N GLU A 47 21.90 -30.19 -33.16
CA GLU A 47 22.61 -29.08 -33.78
C GLU A 47 21.94 -27.74 -33.41
N ALA A 48 20.60 -27.68 -33.37
CA ALA A 48 19.87 -26.51 -32.91
C ALA A 48 20.20 -26.17 -31.44
N LEU A 49 20.37 -27.17 -30.57
CA LEU A 49 20.85 -26.96 -29.20
C LEU A 49 22.29 -26.41 -29.18
N GLN A 50 23.20 -26.94 -29.99
CA GLN A 50 24.58 -26.44 -30.02
C GLN A 50 24.65 -24.99 -30.50
N LEU A 51 23.92 -24.64 -31.56
CA LEU A 51 23.90 -23.29 -32.12
C LEU A 51 23.27 -22.27 -31.15
N THR A 52 22.15 -22.61 -30.53
CA THR A 52 21.53 -21.74 -29.51
C THR A 52 22.43 -21.58 -28.27
N GLN A 53 23.14 -22.63 -27.86
CA GLN A 53 24.10 -22.58 -26.75
C GLN A 53 25.24 -21.60 -27.02
N GLN A 54 25.81 -21.56 -28.23
CA GLN A 54 26.86 -20.60 -28.59
C GLN A 54 26.41 -19.15 -28.40
N LEU A 55 25.18 -18.84 -28.81
CA LEU A 55 24.63 -17.48 -28.72
C LEU A 55 24.30 -17.11 -27.26
N LEU A 56 23.60 -17.99 -26.55
CA LEU A 56 23.15 -17.76 -25.17
C LEU A 56 24.31 -17.75 -24.16
N SER A 57 25.40 -18.49 -24.42
CA SER A 57 26.62 -18.41 -23.60
C SER A 57 27.23 -16.99 -23.58
N SER A 58 26.95 -16.19 -24.60
CA SER A 58 27.42 -14.79 -24.68
C SER A 58 26.35 -13.77 -24.31
N ASN A 59 25.09 -14.07 -24.59
CA ASN A 59 23.95 -13.21 -24.35
C ASN A 59 22.74 -14.06 -23.88
N PRO A 60 22.64 -14.36 -22.58
CA PRO A 60 21.55 -15.15 -22.04
C PRO A 60 20.20 -14.44 -22.08
N ASP A 61 20.14 -13.14 -22.38
CA ASP A 61 18.88 -12.38 -22.42
C ASP A 61 18.18 -12.44 -23.78
N PHE A 62 18.68 -13.24 -24.72
CA PHE A 62 17.98 -13.47 -25.98
C PHE A 62 16.83 -14.48 -25.82
N ALA A 63 15.70 -14.01 -25.31
CA ALA A 63 14.54 -14.81 -24.93
C ALA A 63 14.03 -15.78 -26.02
N THR A 64 14.03 -15.36 -27.29
CA THR A 64 13.60 -16.20 -28.42
C THR A 64 14.38 -17.50 -28.53
N LEU A 65 15.67 -17.49 -28.18
CA LEU A 65 16.51 -18.68 -28.23
C LEU A 65 16.14 -19.68 -27.14
N TRP A 66 15.79 -19.21 -25.93
CA TRP A 66 15.25 -20.10 -24.89
C TRP A 66 13.93 -20.74 -25.31
N ASN A 67 13.08 -20.03 -26.04
CA ASN A 67 11.83 -20.60 -26.56
C ASN A 67 12.14 -21.74 -27.56
N TYR A 68 13.06 -21.50 -28.48
CA TYR A 68 13.46 -22.51 -29.46
C TYR A 68 14.13 -23.72 -28.79
N ARG A 69 14.99 -23.50 -27.79
CA ARG A 69 15.56 -24.60 -27.00
C ARG A 69 14.48 -25.47 -26.36
N ARG A 70 13.41 -24.87 -25.82
CA ARG A 70 12.27 -25.63 -25.28
C ARG A 70 11.56 -26.45 -26.36
N GLU A 71 11.33 -25.89 -27.54
CA GLU A 71 10.75 -26.62 -28.68
C GLU A 71 11.60 -27.85 -29.03
N VAL A 72 12.91 -27.68 -29.10
CA VAL A 72 13.87 -28.76 -29.40
C VAL A 72 13.88 -29.81 -28.28
N LEU A 73 14.00 -29.40 -27.01
CA LEU A 73 14.02 -30.31 -25.87
C LEU A 73 12.74 -31.14 -25.76
N LEU A 74 11.57 -30.51 -25.97
CA LEU A 74 10.28 -31.20 -26.01
C LEU A 74 10.21 -32.23 -27.14
N HIS A 75 10.77 -31.94 -28.30
CA HIS A 75 10.84 -32.91 -29.39
C HIS A 75 11.75 -34.09 -29.02
N LEU A 76 12.96 -33.83 -28.53
CA LEU A 76 13.91 -34.86 -28.13
C LEU A 76 13.41 -35.73 -26.98
N GLU A 77 12.62 -35.18 -26.06
CA GLU A 77 11.94 -35.91 -24.98
C GLU A 77 11.03 -37.03 -25.53
N THR A 78 10.37 -36.83 -26.69
CA THR A 78 9.50 -37.85 -27.30
C THR A 78 10.27 -38.99 -27.98
N LEU A 79 11.56 -38.79 -28.24
CA LEU A 79 12.40 -39.74 -28.98
C LEU A 79 13.31 -40.58 -28.08
N ARG A 80 13.43 -40.22 -26.80
CA ARG A 80 14.44 -40.76 -25.88
C ARG A 80 13.80 -41.54 -24.74
N GLU A 81 14.54 -42.50 -24.21
CA GLU A 81 14.13 -43.21 -23.00
C GLU A 81 14.32 -42.32 -21.75
N LYS A 82 13.65 -42.68 -20.66
CA LYS A 82 13.61 -41.89 -19.42
C LYS A 82 15.00 -41.52 -18.88
N ASP A 83 15.96 -42.45 -18.93
CA ASP A 83 17.33 -42.22 -18.44
C ASP A 83 18.12 -41.27 -19.36
N GLU A 84 17.84 -41.29 -20.66
CA GLU A 84 18.44 -40.36 -21.62
C GLU A 84 17.84 -38.96 -21.51
N VAL A 85 16.52 -38.88 -21.24
CA VAL A 85 15.83 -37.62 -20.93
C VAL A 85 16.37 -36.99 -19.64
N GLN A 86 16.63 -37.80 -18.60
CA GLN A 86 17.28 -37.33 -17.38
C GLN A 86 18.64 -36.68 -17.69
N LYS A 87 19.52 -37.38 -18.41
CA LYS A 87 20.85 -36.85 -18.79
C LYS A 87 20.76 -35.60 -19.67
N LEU A 88 19.79 -35.54 -20.58
CA LEU A 88 19.57 -34.40 -21.46
C LEU A 88 19.27 -33.14 -20.63
N TYR A 89 18.31 -33.21 -19.71
CA TYR A 89 17.93 -32.08 -18.87
C TYR A 89 18.99 -31.76 -17.81
N GLU A 90 19.72 -32.74 -17.28
CA GLU A 90 20.88 -32.49 -16.41
C GLU A 90 21.97 -31.70 -17.13
N SER A 91 22.28 -32.05 -18.38
CA SER A 91 23.21 -31.28 -19.23
C SER A 91 22.69 -29.84 -19.44
N GLU A 92 21.39 -29.68 -19.68
CA GLU A 92 20.76 -28.37 -19.81
C GLU A 92 20.92 -27.52 -18.54
N LEU A 93 20.75 -28.11 -17.35
CA LEU A 93 20.97 -27.42 -16.08
C LEU A 93 22.42 -26.92 -15.91
N HIS A 94 23.42 -27.68 -16.37
CA HIS A 94 24.82 -27.25 -16.35
C HIS A 94 25.06 -26.08 -17.30
N PHE A 95 24.45 -26.11 -18.48
CA PHE A 95 24.53 -25.02 -19.44
C PHE A 95 23.87 -23.74 -18.90
N ILE A 96 22.69 -23.84 -18.27
CA ILE A 96 22.01 -22.71 -17.66
C ILE A 96 22.85 -22.13 -16.51
N GLU A 97 23.49 -22.97 -15.69
CA GLU A 97 24.38 -22.50 -14.62
C GLU A 97 25.57 -21.71 -15.18
N ALA A 98 26.13 -22.12 -16.32
CA ALA A 98 27.15 -21.33 -17.02
C ALA A 98 26.61 -19.97 -17.51
N CYS A 99 25.37 -19.94 -18.01
CA CYS A 99 24.72 -18.69 -18.42
C CYS A 99 24.45 -17.73 -17.24
N LEU A 100 24.08 -18.27 -16.08
CA LEU A 100 23.88 -17.47 -14.85
C LEU A 100 25.19 -16.83 -14.36
N LYS A 101 26.35 -17.43 -14.61
CA LYS A 101 27.65 -16.79 -14.34
C LYS A 101 27.92 -15.59 -15.26
N VAL A 102 27.33 -15.57 -16.45
CA VAL A 102 27.43 -14.44 -17.40
C VAL A 102 26.48 -13.32 -17.02
N ASN A 103 25.22 -13.65 -16.72
CA ASN A 103 24.25 -12.71 -16.19
C ASN A 103 23.36 -13.37 -15.11
N PRO A 104 23.65 -13.15 -13.82
CA PRO A 104 22.87 -13.73 -12.72
C PRO A 104 21.48 -13.09 -12.58
N LYS A 105 21.19 -12.03 -13.35
CA LYS A 105 19.92 -11.28 -13.37
C LYS A 105 19.12 -11.52 -14.66
N SER A 106 19.43 -12.61 -15.38
CA SER A 106 18.71 -12.96 -16.61
C SER A 106 17.38 -13.65 -16.28
N TYR A 107 16.27 -12.99 -16.59
CA TYR A 107 14.92 -13.58 -16.49
C TYR A 107 14.80 -14.86 -17.34
N GLY A 108 15.39 -14.86 -18.54
CA GLY A 108 15.35 -16.00 -19.44
C GLY A 108 15.99 -17.25 -18.84
N CYS A 109 17.16 -17.10 -18.21
CA CYS A 109 17.85 -18.19 -17.54
C CYS A 109 17.04 -18.77 -16.38
N TRP A 110 16.60 -17.94 -15.43
CA TRP A 110 15.87 -18.40 -14.25
C TRP A 110 14.55 -19.08 -14.63
N HIS A 111 13.78 -18.47 -15.54
CA HIS A 111 12.54 -19.06 -16.03
C HIS A 111 12.78 -20.38 -16.75
N HIS A 112 13.80 -20.45 -17.63
CA HIS A 112 14.10 -21.70 -18.32
C HIS A 112 14.58 -22.80 -17.35
N ARG A 113 15.33 -22.44 -16.31
CA ARG A 113 15.76 -23.38 -15.26
C ARG A 113 14.57 -23.99 -14.52
N SER A 114 13.61 -23.16 -14.09
CA SER A 114 12.37 -23.64 -13.47
C SER A 114 11.62 -24.60 -14.40
N TRP A 115 11.50 -24.24 -15.68
CA TRP A 115 10.87 -25.10 -16.68
C TRP A 115 11.60 -26.45 -16.84
N VAL A 116 12.94 -26.46 -16.90
CA VAL A 116 13.72 -27.70 -16.98
C VAL A 116 13.48 -28.60 -15.77
N ASN A 117 13.50 -28.03 -14.55
CA ASN A 117 13.26 -28.81 -13.34
C ASN A 117 11.85 -29.43 -13.27
N THR A 118 10.83 -28.76 -13.81
CA THR A 118 9.47 -29.34 -13.89
C THR A 118 9.36 -30.52 -14.86
N ARG A 119 10.36 -30.72 -15.73
CA ARG A 119 10.40 -31.75 -16.77
C ARG A 119 11.37 -32.89 -16.45
N LEU A 120 12.27 -32.70 -15.49
CA LEU A 120 13.20 -33.73 -15.06
C LEU A 120 12.42 -34.92 -14.49
N PRO A 121 12.67 -36.16 -14.96
CA PRO A 121 12.08 -37.36 -14.38
C PRO A 121 12.39 -37.53 -12.89
N GLN A 122 13.61 -37.14 -12.47
CA GLN A 122 14.05 -37.12 -11.07
C GLN A 122 14.79 -35.81 -10.79
N PRO A 123 14.10 -34.76 -10.33
CA PRO A 123 14.74 -33.49 -9.96
C PRO A 123 15.60 -33.63 -8.70
N ASP A 124 16.81 -33.04 -8.72
CA ASP A 124 17.69 -32.94 -7.54
C ASP A 124 17.52 -31.57 -6.87
N TRP A 125 16.55 -31.49 -5.96
CA TRP A 125 16.29 -30.25 -5.23
C TRP A 125 17.42 -29.84 -4.28
N THR A 126 18.24 -30.79 -3.81
CA THR A 126 19.40 -30.49 -2.95
C THR A 126 20.43 -29.70 -3.74
N ARG A 127 20.70 -30.11 -4.98
CA ARG A 127 21.55 -29.35 -5.91
C ARG A 127 21.02 -27.95 -6.17
N GLU A 128 19.70 -27.81 -6.36
CA GLU A 128 19.08 -26.51 -6.67
C GLU A 128 19.11 -25.54 -5.47
N LEU A 129 18.87 -26.02 -4.26
CA LEU A 129 19.07 -25.24 -3.03
C LEU A 129 20.54 -24.85 -2.86
N GLY A 130 21.46 -25.77 -3.11
CA GLY A 130 22.89 -25.49 -3.08
C GLY A 130 23.33 -24.46 -4.13
N LEU A 131 22.69 -24.42 -5.30
CA LEU A 131 22.89 -23.34 -6.28
C LEU A 131 22.41 -22.01 -5.72
N CYS A 132 21.21 -21.96 -5.12
CA CYS A 132 20.68 -20.75 -4.51
C CYS A 132 21.62 -20.19 -3.45
N ASP A 133 22.15 -21.05 -2.57
CA ASP A 133 23.11 -20.66 -1.53
C ASP A 133 24.37 -20.03 -2.14
N ARG A 134 24.92 -20.62 -3.22
CA ARG A 134 26.08 -20.06 -3.93
C ARG A 134 25.76 -18.74 -4.64
N CYS A 135 24.57 -18.61 -5.23
CA CYS A 135 24.18 -17.37 -5.90
C CYS A 135 23.95 -16.23 -4.90
N LEU A 136 23.35 -16.53 -3.74
CA LEU A 136 23.10 -15.55 -2.69
C LEU A 136 24.36 -15.19 -1.90
N SER A 137 25.36 -16.06 -1.82
CA SER A 137 26.67 -15.67 -1.26
C SER A 137 27.45 -14.70 -2.16
N LEU A 138 27.15 -14.67 -3.47
CA LEU A 138 27.75 -13.73 -4.43
C LEU A 138 26.98 -12.40 -4.54
N ASP A 139 25.65 -12.46 -4.55
CA ASP A 139 24.76 -11.29 -4.53
C ASP A 139 23.54 -11.63 -3.67
N GLU A 140 23.63 -11.34 -2.38
CA GLU A 140 22.60 -11.63 -1.37
C GLU A 140 21.28 -10.89 -1.65
N ARG A 141 21.32 -9.85 -2.50
CA ARG A 141 20.16 -9.03 -2.91
C ARG A 141 19.62 -9.44 -4.26
N ASN A 142 20.09 -10.53 -4.85
CA ASN A 142 19.58 -11.03 -6.13
C ASN A 142 18.16 -11.59 -5.96
N PHE A 143 17.15 -10.73 -6.19
CA PHE A 143 15.75 -11.12 -6.06
C PHE A 143 15.34 -12.28 -6.98
N HIS A 144 15.98 -12.44 -8.15
CA HIS A 144 15.69 -13.58 -9.02
C HIS A 144 16.06 -14.91 -8.36
N CYS A 145 17.19 -14.94 -7.65
CA CYS A 145 17.61 -16.12 -6.91
C CYS A 145 16.70 -16.39 -5.71
N TRP A 146 16.24 -15.34 -5.02
CA TRP A 146 15.25 -15.46 -3.95
C TRP A 146 13.91 -16.01 -4.46
N ASP A 147 13.42 -15.50 -5.59
CA ASP A 147 12.19 -15.97 -6.24
C ASP A 147 12.34 -17.43 -6.66
N TYR A 148 13.47 -17.78 -7.26
CA TYR A 148 13.77 -19.16 -7.64
C TYR A 148 13.87 -20.09 -6.44
N ARG A 149 14.52 -19.68 -5.35
CA ARG A 149 14.57 -20.45 -4.11
C ARG A 149 13.17 -20.75 -3.58
N ARG A 150 12.26 -19.78 -3.57
CA ARG A 150 10.86 -20.00 -3.14
C ARG A 150 10.13 -21.04 -4.00
N VAL A 151 10.40 -21.07 -5.31
CA VAL A 151 9.89 -22.13 -6.19
C VAL A 151 10.50 -23.49 -5.79
N VAL A 152 11.82 -23.57 -5.64
CA VAL A 152 12.51 -24.82 -5.26
C VAL A 152 12.01 -25.36 -3.92
N VAL A 153 11.89 -24.52 -2.89
CA VAL A 153 11.38 -24.88 -1.56
C VAL A 153 9.98 -25.47 -1.64
N LYS A 154 9.10 -24.84 -2.43
CA LYS A 154 7.73 -25.31 -2.64
C LYS A 154 7.70 -26.71 -3.28
N GLU A 155 8.51 -26.94 -4.30
CA GLU A 155 8.56 -28.22 -5.01
C GLU A 155 9.31 -29.32 -4.23
N SER A 156 10.27 -28.95 -3.39
CA SER A 156 11.10 -29.88 -2.62
C SER A 156 10.48 -30.32 -1.30
N GLY A 157 9.43 -29.63 -0.83
CA GLY A 157 8.81 -29.88 0.47
C GLY A 157 9.69 -29.49 1.67
N VAL A 158 10.65 -28.58 1.48
CA VAL A 158 11.43 -28.01 2.59
C VAL A 158 10.47 -27.27 3.52
N SER A 159 10.64 -27.47 4.83
CA SER A 159 9.71 -26.91 5.80
C SER A 159 9.91 -25.40 5.96
N VAL A 160 8.85 -24.70 6.36
CA VAL A 160 8.90 -23.25 6.56
C VAL A 160 9.88 -22.91 7.70
N GLU A 161 10.02 -23.78 8.71
CA GLU A 161 10.99 -23.65 9.80
C GLU A 161 12.43 -23.69 9.30
N GLN A 162 12.75 -24.57 8.35
CA GLN A 162 14.09 -24.66 7.75
C GLN A 162 14.43 -23.40 6.96
N GLU A 163 13.45 -22.81 6.27
CA GLU A 163 13.64 -21.53 5.57
C GLU A 163 13.74 -20.35 6.53
N LEU A 164 13.05 -20.38 7.67
CA LEU A 164 13.23 -19.37 8.72
C LEU A 164 14.67 -19.44 9.28
N GLN A 165 15.17 -20.64 9.56
CA GLN A 165 16.58 -20.87 9.96
C GLN A 165 17.58 -20.44 8.88
N PHE A 166 17.22 -20.54 7.60
CA PHE A 166 18.02 -19.99 6.52
C PHE A 166 18.10 -18.45 6.61
N THR A 167 16.99 -17.76 6.90
CA THR A 167 17.02 -16.31 7.15
C THR A 167 17.83 -15.94 8.39
N ASP A 168 17.78 -16.73 9.47
CA ASP A 168 18.59 -16.51 10.68
C ASP A 168 20.09 -16.51 10.34
N ARG A 169 20.54 -17.49 9.55
CA ARG A 169 21.95 -17.57 9.11
C ARG A 169 22.37 -16.38 8.26
N LEU A 170 21.50 -15.92 7.37
CA LEU A 170 21.80 -14.77 6.51
C LEU A 170 21.82 -13.45 7.28
N ILE A 171 20.89 -13.24 8.20
CA ILE A 171 20.88 -12.04 9.06
C ILE A 171 22.09 -12.06 10.01
N GLY A 172 22.40 -13.22 10.61
CA GLY A 172 23.56 -13.36 11.50
C GLY A 172 24.91 -13.16 10.80
N SER A 173 24.98 -13.37 9.48
CA SER A 173 26.18 -13.06 8.69
C SER A 173 26.17 -11.64 8.12
N ASN A 174 25.00 -11.12 7.76
CA ASN A 174 24.82 -9.76 7.29
C ASN A 174 23.42 -9.24 7.62
N PHE A 175 23.32 -8.46 8.69
CA PHE A 175 22.06 -7.86 9.13
C PHE A 175 21.55 -6.77 8.18
N SER A 176 22.35 -6.29 7.22
CA SER A 176 21.93 -5.34 6.17
C SER A 176 21.10 -5.97 5.05
N ASN A 177 20.89 -7.29 5.09
CA ASN A 177 20.24 -8.01 4.00
C ASN A 177 18.71 -7.82 4.02
N TYR A 178 18.24 -6.80 3.31
CA TYR A 178 16.80 -6.51 3.16
C TYR A 178 15.98 -7.70 2.65
N SER A 179 16.55 -8.51 1.75
CA SER A 179 15.84 -9.67 1.19
C SER A 179 15.56 -10.73 2.26
N SER A 180 16.50 -10.95 3.17
CA SER A 180 16.33 -11.88 4.29
C SER A 180 15.23 -11.42 5.25
N TRP A 181 15.24 -10.14 5.66
CA TRP A 181 14.18 -9.56 6.50
C TRP A 181 12.81 -9.63 5.83
N HIS A 182 12.75 -9.30 4.54
CA HIS A 182 11.51 -9.40 3.79
C HIS A 182 11.00 -10.85 3.74
N TYR A 183 11.86 -11.80 3.40
CA TYR A 183 11.46 -13.21 3.34
C TYR A 183 10.98 -13.70 4.71
N ARG A 184 11.70 -13.33 5.78
CA ARG A 184 11.31 -13.59 7.17
C ARG A 184 9.90 -13.07 7.49
N SER A 185 9.56 -11.85 7.07
CA SER A 185 8.21 -11.27 7.23
C SER A 185 7.10 -12.07 6.55
N THR A 186 7.43 -12.87 5.52
CA THR A 186 6.47 -13.75 4.84
C THR A 186 6.38 -15.14 5.46
N LEU A 187 7.44 -15.61 6.11
CA LEU A 187 7.52 -16.94 6.72
C LEU A 187 6.88 -16.96 8.12
N LEU A 188 7.09 -15.91 8.92
CA LEU A 188 6.62 -15.85 10.31
C LEU A 188 5.10 -16.04 10.46
N PRO A 189 4.22 -15.40 9.66
CA PRO A 189 2.78 -15.63 9.78
C PRO A 189 2.35 -17.06 9.43
N GLN A 190 3.15 -17.80 8.65
CA GLN A 190 2.85 -19.19 8.29
C GLN A 190 3.19 -20.16 9.44
N LEU A 191 4.21 -19.87 10.22
CA LEU A 191 4.67 -20.70 11.35
C LEU A 191 4.00 -20.35 12.67
N HIS A 192 3.75 -19.07 12.89
CA HIS A 192 3.29 -18.53 14.15
C HIS A 192 2.04 -17.66 13.94
N PRO A 193 0.95 -18.20 13.37
CA PRO A 193 -0.26 -17.42 13.15
C PRO A 193 -0.85 -16.96 14.50
N GLN A 194 -1.32 -15.71 14.56
CA GLN A 194 -2.10 -15.27 15.72
C GLN A 194 -3.41 -16.09 15.81
N PRO A 195 -3.82 -16.57 17.00
CA PRO A 195 -5.11 -17.21 17.18
C PRO A 195 -6.25 -16.24 16.82
N VAL A 196 -7.21 -16.69 16.03
CA VAL A 196 -8.44 -15.93 15.78
C VAL A 196 -9.31 -16.01 17.04
N PRO A 197 -9.76 -14.87 17.62
CA PRO A 197 -10.73 -14.90 18.70
C PRO A 197 -12.06 -15.47 18.19
N ASP A 198 -12.49 -16.61 18.75
CA ASP A 198 -13.81 -17.23 18.62
C ASP A 198 -14.43 -17.38 17.22
N SER A 199 -13.98 -18.37 16.45
CA SER A 199 -14.94 -19.13 15.64
C SER A 199 -15.80 -19.95 16.60
N ALA A 200 -17.08 -19.58 16.75
CA ALA A 200 -18.04 -20.31 17.58
C ALA A 200 -17.96 -21.83 17.33
N PRO A 201 -18.07 -22.71 18.35
CA PRO A 201 -17.73 -24.14 18.23
C PRO A 201 -18.57 -24.99 17.26
N ASN A 202 -19.52 -24.43 16.50
CA ASN A 202 -20.57 -25.18 15.80
C ASN A 202 -20.94 -24.66 14.40
N THR A 203 -19.96 -24.29 13.57
CA THR A 203 -20.20 -24.20 12.11
C THR A 203 -19.30 -25.19 11.38
N SER A 204 -19.91 -26.24 10.85
CA SER A 204 -19.28 -27.17 9.93
C SER A 204 -18.60 -26.39 8.78
N PRO A 205 -17.38 -26.76 8.37
CA PRO A 205 -16.71 -26.08 7.27
C PRO A 205 -17.53 -26.27 5.98
N SER A 206 -18.06 -25.18 5.43
CA SER A 206 -18.68 -25.20 4.11
C SER A 206 -17.62 -25.51 3.04
N PRO A 207 -17.88 -26.37 2.04
CA PRO A 207 -16.86 -26.81 1.08
C PRO A 207 -16.46 -25.77 0.02
N THR A 208 -16.90 -24.51 0.13
CA THR A 208 -16.79 -23.51 -0.94
C THR A 208 -16.01 -22.25 -0.57
N THR A 209 -15.38 -22.20 0.60
CA THR A 209 -14.50 -21.08 0.94
C THR A 209 -13.12 -21.33 0.34
N SER A 210 -12.79 -20.53 -0.68
CA SER A 210 -11.44 -20.28 -1.18
C SER A 210 -10.41 -20.24 -0.03
N PRO A 211 -9.15 -20.66 -0.25
CA PRO A 211 -8.17 -20.84 0.82
C PRO A 211 -8.15 -19.61 1.71
N GLN A 212 -8.57 -19.79 2.96
CA GLN A 212 -8.75 -18.74 3.95
C GLN A 212 -7.45 -17.93 4.02
N PHE A 213 -7.57 -16.62 3.84
CA PHE A 213 -6.48 -15.67 4.04
C PHE A 213 -5.95 -15.87 5.46
N HIS A 214 -4.83 -16.56 5.59
CA HIS A 214 -4.10 -16.62 6.84
C HIS A 214 -3.86 -15.17 7.28
N SER A 215 -4.39 -14.80 8.44
CA SER A 215 -4.10 -13.55 9.10
C SER A 215 -2.59 -13.29 8.99
N HIS A 216 -2.18 -12.17 8.41
CA HIS A 216 -0.78 -11.76 8.30
C HIS A 216 -0.13 -11.48 9.67
N ARG A 217 -0.72 -11.96 10.77
CA ARG A 217 -0.31 -11.71 12.15
C ARG A 217 0.58 -12.83 12.67
N VAL A 218 1.65 -12.40 13.33
CA VAL A 218 2.55 -13.23 14.11
C VAL A 218 2.04 -13.25 15.55
N CYS A 219 2.04 -14.41 16.21
CA CYS A 219 1.67 -14.50 17.62
C CYS A 219 2.59 -13.61 18.49
N GLU A 220 2.06 -13.10 19.59
CA GLU A 220 2.77 -12.10 20.39
C GLU A 220 4.11 -12.61 20.91
N GLU A 221 4.17 -13.87 21.38
CA GLU A 221 5.42 -14.47 21.88
C GLU A 221 6.55 -14.39 20.84
N GLN A 222 6.24 -14.71 19.57
CA GLN A 222 7.23 -14.64 18.50
C GLN A 222 7.52 -13.18 18.12
N LEU A 223 6.53 -12.30 18.16
CA LEU A 223 6.71 -10.87 17.88
C LEU A 223 7.71 -10.23 18.85
N LEU A 224 7.66 -10.58 20.15
CA LEU A 224 8.61 -10.08 21.15
C LEU A 224 10.05 -10.49 20.85
N LYS A 225 10.26 -11.74 20.40
CA LYS A 225 11.60 -12.22 19.97
C LYS A 225 12.10 -11.47 18.73
N GLU A 226 11.20 -11.15 17.81
CA GLU A 226 11.56 -10.40 16.59
C GLU A 226 11.89 -8.92 16.88
N TYR A 227 11.27 -8.30 17.89
CA TYR A 227 11.68 -6.96 18.33
C TYR A 227 13.12 -6.96 18.83
N GLU A 228 13.50 -7.92 19.67
CA GLU A 228 14.88 -8.06 20.16
C GLU A 228 15.88 -8.34 19.03
N LEU A 229 15.53 -9.21 18.08
CA LEU A 229 16.36 -9.49 16.92
C LEU A 229 16.62 -8.23 16.07
N ALA A 230 15.56 -7.48 15.78
CA ALA A 230 15.67 -6.24 15.02
C ALA A 230 16.44 -5.16 15.80
N HIS A 231 16.19 -5.02 17.11
CA HIS A 231 16.92 -4.13 18.01
C HIS A 231 18.42 -4.35 17.92
N ASN A 232 18.86 -5.59 18.13
CA ASN A 232 20.27 -5.94 18.07
C ASN A 232 20.91 -5.56 16.72
N ALA A 233 20.18 -5.71 15.62
CA ALA A 233 20.67 -5.33 14.30
C ALA A 233 20.87 -3.81 14.15
N PHE A 234 19.84 -3.00 14.44
CA PHE A 234 19.94 -1.55 14.25
C PHE A 234 20.70 -0.82 15.37
N PHE A 235 20.93 -1.43 16.53
CA PHE A 235 21.89 -0.91 17.51
C PHE A 235 23.34 -1.26 17.19
N THR A 236 23.58 -2.35 16.44
CA THR A 236 24.92 -2.71 15.97
C THR A 236 25.36 -1.78 14.82
N ASP A 237 24.46 -1.47 13.89
CA ASP A 237 24.68 -0.46 12.85
C ASP A 237 23.43 0.42 12.68
N PRO A 238 23.38 1.57 13.38
CA PRO A 238 22.27 2.52 13.30
C PRO A 238 21.99 3.09 11.91
N ASN A 239 22.96 3.02 11.00
CA ASN A 239 22.80 3.53 9.63
C ASN A 239 22.17 2.50 8.70
N ASP A 240 22.15 1.21 9.10
CA ASP A 240 21.51 0.18 8.31
C ASP A 240 19.99 0.32 8.31
N GLN A 241 19.42 0.63 7.14
CA GLN A 241 17.99 0.87 7.03
C GLN A 241 17.14 -0.41 7.13
N SER A 242 17.68 -1.59 6.83
CA SER A 242 16.88 -2.80 6.60
C SER A 242 16.20 -3.28 7.89
N ALA A 243 16.94 -3.28 9.00
CA ALA A 243 16.42 -3.59 10.33
C ALA A 243 15.34 -2.58 10.77
N TRP A 244 15.52 -1.28 10.50
CA TRP A 244 14.50 -0.26 10.81
C TRP A 244 13.20 -0.45 10.02
N PHE A 245 13.29 -0.79 8.73
CA PHE A 245 12.10 -1.09 7.91
C PHE A 245 11.38 -2.35 8.39
N TYR A 246 12.13 -3.38 8.78
CA TYR A 246 11.58 -4.59 9.37
C TYR A 246 10.91 -4.30 10.72
N TYR A 247 11.57 -3.52 11.59
CA TYR A 247 11.01 -3.09 12.86
C TYR A 247 9.70 -2.29 12.70
N ARG A 248 9.66 -1.39 11.70
CA ARG A 248 8.42 -0.69 11.33
C ARG A 248 7.31 -1.63 10.89
N TRP A 249 7.64 -2.74 10.22
CA TRP A 249 6.66 -3.79 9.88
C TRP A 249 6.18 -4.54 11.13
N LEU A 250 7.08 -4.84 12.09
CA LEU A 250 6.71 -5.46 13.38
C LEU A 250 5.78 -4.55 14.22
N LEU A 251 5.95 -3.23 14.16
CA LEU A 251 5.03 -2.24 14.74
C LEU A 251 3.74 -2.07 13.92
N GLY A 252 3.74 -2.58 12.69
CA GLY A 252 2.63 -2.54 11.76
C GLY A 252 1.44 -3.37 12.24
N ARG A 253 0.36 -3.33 11.47
CA ARG A 253 -0.89 -4.02 11.77
C ARG A 253 -1.28 -4.91 10.62
N ALA A 254 -2.05 -5.94 10.93
CA ALA A 254 -2.70 -6.71 9.89
C ALA A 254 -3.65 -5.86 9.06
N GLU A 255 -3.85 -6.29 7.83
CA GLU A 255 -5.02 -5.86 7.07
C GLU A 255 -6.29 -6.20 7.85
N ARG A 256 -7.25 -5.27 7.85
CA ARG A 256 -8.54 -5.50 8.49
C ARG A 256 -9.44 -6.33 7.62
N GLU A 257 -10.25 -7.14 8.27
CA GLU A 257 -11.38 -7.80 7.64
C GLU A 257 -12.43 -6.78 7.17
N GLU A 258 -13.20 -7.18 6.18
CA GLU A 258 -14.31 -6.39 5.66
C GLU A 258 -15.46 -6.45 6.66
N MET A 259 -15.70 -5.34 7.36
CA MET A 259 -16.77 -5.24 8.34
C MET A 259 -17.51 -3.93 8.19
N ILE A 260 -18.79 -3.93 8.56
CA ILE A 260 -19.57 -2.71 8.70
C ILE A 260 -19.10 -2.02 9.99
N SER A 261 -18.57 -0.81 9.84
CA SER A 261 -18.04 -0.01 10.94
C SER A 261 -19.04 1.02 11.49
N CYS A 262 -20.00 1.44 10.66
CA CYS A 262 -21.04 2.39 11.08
C CYS A 262 -22.29 2.25 10.21
N VAL A 263 -23.45 2.39 10.84
CA VAL A 263 -24.75 2.54 10.18
C VAL A 263 -25.41 3.81 10.71
N TYR A 264 -25.89 4.65 9.79
CA TYR A 264 -26.60 5.88 10.08
C TYR A 264 -27.94 5.92 9.35
N VAL A 265 -29.00 6.23 10.08
CA VAL A 265 -30.37 6.34 9.55
C VAL A 265 -30.88 7.76 9.77
N SER A 266 -31.21 8.45 8.68
CA SER A 266 -31.88 9.74 8.69
C SER A 266 -33.36 9.54 8.35
N ARG A 267 -34.25 9.81 9.31
CA ARG A 267 -35.70 9.71 9.09
C ARG A 267 -36.21 10.82 8.18
N GLU A 268 -35.72 12.04 8.38
CA GLU A 268 -36.09 13.20 7.55
C GLU A 268 -35.67 13.02 6.08
N GLY A 269 -34.49 12.43 5.85
CA GLY A 269 -33.96 12.20 4.51
C GLY A 269 -34.37 10.86 3.88
N GLU A 270 -35.18 10.04 4.57
CA GLU A 270 -35.52 8.67 4.17
C GLU A 270 -34.29 7.88 3.71
N ARG A 271 -33.17 8.01 4.44
CA ARG A 271 -31.85 7.56 3.98
C ARG A 271 -31.15 6.69 5.02
N VAL A 272 -30.60 5.58 4.56
CA VAL A 272 -29.66 4.73 5.31
C VAL A 272 -28.28 4.86 4.69
N SER A 273 -27.27 5.10 5.53
CA SER A 273 -25.86 5.18 5.14
C SER A 273 -25.07 4.14 5.92
N VAL A 274 -24.18 3.43 5.25
CA VAL A 274 -23.35 2.36 5.82
C VAL A 274 -21.89 2.66 5.50
N ALA A 275 -21.02 2.61 6.51
CA ALA A 275 -19.58 2.70 6.36
C ALA A 275 -18.92 1.35 6.61
N PHE A 276 -17.96 0.99 5.76
CA PHE A 276 -17.15 -0.22 5.86
C PHE A 276 -15.73 0.11 6.32
N SER A 277 -15.09 -0.85 6.99
CA SER A 277 -13.69 -0.77 7.46
C SER A 277 -12.66 -0.56 6.34
N LYS A 278 -13.02 -0.88 5.10
CA LYS A 278 -12.24 -0.64 3.89
C LYS A 278 -13.16 -0.39 2.68
N PRO A 279 -12.68 0.19 1.57
CA PRO A 279 -13.50 0.38 0.38
C PRO A 279 -13.99 -0.93 -0.24
N VAL A 280 -15.31 -1.10 -0.36
CA VAL A 280 -15.95 -2.31 -0.91
C VAL A 280 -16.82 -1.97 -2.14
N HIS A 281 -17.19 -2.99 -2.90
CA HIS A 281 -18.22 -2.91 -3.94
C HIS A 281 -19.52 -3.52 -3.44
N ALA A 282 -20.33 -2.78 -2.67
CA ALA A 282 -21.47 -3.33 -1.94
C ALA A 282 -22.52 -4.06 -2.82
N GLN A 283 -22.58 -3.74 -4.11
CA GLN A 283 -23.46 -4.42 -5.08
C GLN A 283 -23.02 -5.87 -5.36
N SER A 284 -21.74 -6.21 -5.25
CA SER A 284 -21.25 -7.60 -5.35
C SER A 284 -21.27 -8.31 -4.01
N GLU A 285 -21.15 -7.59 -2.89
CA GLU A 285 -21.13 -8.18 -1.53
C GLU A 285 -22.52 -8.60 -1.02
N GLY A 286 -23.61 -8.30 -1.75
CA GLY A 286 -24.95 -8.74 -1.36
C GLY A 286 -25.51 -8.05 -0.10
N LEU A 287 -25.15 -6.78 0.13
CA LEU A 287 -25.62 -6.02 1.30
C LEU A 287 -27.15 -5.94 1.36
N MET A 288 -27.76 -6.52 2.41
CA MET A 288 -29.19 -6.52 2.63
C MET A 288 -29.58 -5.56 3.76
N LEU A 289 -30.64 -4.77 3.55
CA LEU A 289 -31.27 -4.00 4.61
C LEU A 289 -32.43 -4.80 5.20
N VAL A 290 -32.43 -4.98 6.52
CA VAL A 290 -33.53 -5.60 7.26
C VAL A 290 -34.09 -4.56 8.23
N VAL A 291 -35.39 -4.27 8.14
CA VAL A 291 -36.09 -3.34 9.03
C VAL A 291 -37.21 -4.12 9.72
N ASP A 292 -37.26 -4.06 11.05
CA ASP A 292 -38.22 -4.78 11.89
C ASP A 292 -38.31 -6.29 11.53
N GLY A 293 -37.16 -6.91 11.26
CA GLY A 293 -37.04 -8.34 10.90
C GLY A 293 -37.44 -8.69 9.46
N GLN A 294 -37.86 -7.71 8.66
CA GLN A 294 -38.27 -7.91 7.26
C GLN A 294 -37.23 -7.35 6.27
N PRO A 295 -36.79 -8.15 5.27
CA PRO A 295 -35.85 -7.69 4.26
C PRO A 295 -36.51 -6.61 3.39
N GLN A 296 -35.78 -5.52 3.18
CA GLN A 296 -36.20 -4.40 2.36
C GLN A 296 -35.55 -4.46 0.98
N GLN A 297 -36.34 -4.25 -0.06
CA GLN A 297 -35.84 -4.09 -1.42
C GLN A 297 -35.25 -2.70 -1.58
N VAL A 298 -33.92 -2.61 -1.58
CA VAL A 298 -33.20 -1.35 -1.62
C VAL A 298 -32.10 -1.36 -2.68
N HIS A 299 -31.81 -0.19 -3.24
CA HIS A 299 -30.70 -0.02 -4.17
C HIS A 299 -29.55 0.75 -3.53
N TRP A 300 -28.44 0.05 -3.30
CA TRP A 300 -27.22 0.64 -2.77
C TRP A 300 -26.44 1.38 -3.85
N ARG A 301 -26.08 2.63 -3.54
CA ARG A 301 -25.15 3.45 -4.34
C ARG A 301 -24.04 3.99 -3.46
N SER A 302 -22.86 4.19 -4.03
CA SER A 302 -21.77 4.85 -3.32
C SER A 302 -22.11 6.31 -3.04
N ALA A 303 -21.55 6.86 -1.95
CA ALA A 303 -21.80 8.25 -1.59
C ALA A 303 -21.30 9.26 -2.65
N HIS A 304 -20.23 8.91 -3.37
CA HIS A 304 -19.75 9.66 -4.52
C HIS A 304 -20.01 8.86 -5.82
N PRO A 305 -20.70 9.41 -6.85
CA PRO A 305 -21.18 8.65 -8.01
C PRO A 305 -20.07 8.02 -8.88
N ARG A 306 -18.87 8.60 -8.90
CA ARG A 306 -17.70 8.02 -9.60
C ARG A 306 -17.00 6.87 -8.87
N PHE A 307 -17.28 6.66 -7.59
CA PHE A 307 -16.59 5.64 -6.80
C PHE A 307 -17.31 4.29 -6.94
N ARG A 308 -16.70 3.36 -7.68
CA ARG A 308 -17.18 1.98 -7.77
C ARG A 308 -16.88 1.19 -6.49
N HIS A 309 -15.69 1.40 -5.93
CA HIS A 309 -15.33 0.92 -4.59
C HIS A 309 -15.37 2.11 -3.64
N SER A 310 -16.13 2.00 -2.56
CA SER A 310 -16.31 3.08 -1.58
C SER A 310 -16.40 2.49 -0.19
N ALA A 311 -15.87 3.22 0.80
CA ALA A 311 -16.09 2.89 2.21
C ALA A 311 -17.52 3.23 2.64
N VAL A 312 -18.15 4.25 2.05
CA VAL A 312 -19.52 4.68 2.39
C VAL A 312 -20.49 4.42 1.25
N TRP A 313 -21.58 3.73 1.57
CA TRP A 313 -22.70 3.40 0.71
C TRP A 313 -24.00 3.92 1.29
N VAL A 314 -24.92 4.34 0.42
CA VAL A 314 -26.20 4.92 0.81
C VAL A 314 -27.34 4.28 0.06
N SER A 315 -28.49 4.20 0.70
CA SER A 315 -29.75 3.79 0.11
C SER A 315 -30.89 4.64 0.64
N PHE A 316 -31.98 4.69 -0.11
CA PHE A 316 -33.18 5.45 0.22
C PHE A 316 -34.32 4.46 0.49
N THR A 317 -35.05 4.67 1.58
CA THR A 317 -36.12 3.78 2.03
C THR A 317 -37.26 4.60 2.64
N SER A 318 -38.47 4.34 2.17
CA SER A 318 -39.71 4.90 2.71
C SER A 318 -40.24 4.11 3.91
N ALA A 319 -39.54 3.06 4.35
CA ALA A 319 -39.95 2.27 5.50
C ALA A 319 -39.69 3.07 6.78
N SER A 320 -40.77 3.51 7.45
CA SER A 320 -40.72 4.14 8.77
C SER A 320 -40.27 3.11 9.82
N PRO A 321 -39.10 3.25 10.46
CA PRO A 321 -38.69 2.30 11.50
C PRO A 321 -39.48 2.58 12.78
N SER A 322 -40.44 1.70 13.09
CA SER A 322 -41.28 1.78 14.30
C SER A 322 -40.57 1.34 15.57
N SER A 323 -39.41 0.67 15.48
CA SER A 323 -38.71 0.15 16.65
C SER A 323 -37.20 0.09 16.45
N PHE A 324 -36.52 1.22 16.71
CA PHE A 324 -35.17 1.14 17.28
C PHE A 324 -35.35 1.29 18.79
N THR A 325 -35.18 0.21 19.54
CA THR A 325 -35.23 0.21 21.00
C THR A 325 -34.06 1.02 21.57
N SER A 326 -34.29 2.32 21.74
CA SER A 326 -33.71 3.14 22.80
C SER A 326 -34.68 4.29 23.03
N GLU A 327 -35.19 4.41 24.25
CA GLU A 327 -36.16 5.42 24.65
C GLU A 327 -35.52 6.82 24.56
N THR A 328 -35.62 7.47 23.39
CA THR A 328 -35.58 8.93 23.20
C THR A 328 -35.96 9.21 21.75
N CYS A 329 -37.05 9.95 21.52
CA CYS A 329 -37.48 10.37 20.18
C CYS A 329 -36.49 11.38 19.58
N SER A 330 -35.43 10.92 18.91
CA SER A 330 -34.60 11.73 18.00
C SER A 330 -34.97 11.44 16.54
N ALA A 331 -34.84 12.44 15.67
CA ALA A 331 -35.08 12.31 14.22
C ALA A 331 -34.07 11.41 13.49
N GLU A 332 -33.03 10.94 14.19
CA GLU A 332 -31.88 10.21 13.67
C GLU A 332 -31.48 9.09 14.62
N SER A 333 -31.06 7.96 14.08
CA SER A 333 -30.44 6.86 14.83
C SER A 333 -29.14 6.42 14.17
N TRP A 334 -28.16 6.00 14.96
CA TRP A 334 -26.87 5.50 14.48
C TRP A 334 -26.31 4.43 15.39
N CYS A 335 -25.47 3.57 14.83
CA CYS A 335 -24.62 2.62 15.54
C CYS A 335 -23.23 2.67 14.90
N ARG A 336 -22.20 2.70 15.71
CA ARG A 336 -20.80 2.75 15.27
C ARG A 336 -19.94 2.05 16.30
N ASP A 337 -19.05 1.19 15.83
CA ASP A 337 -17.97 0.72 16.67
C ASP A 337 -16.92 1.84 16.79
N SER A 338 -16.45 2.14 18.00
CA SER A 338 -15.48 3.23 18.18
C SER A 338 -14.14 2.88 17.54
N ALA A 339 -13.33 3.88 17.19
CA ALA A 339 -11.97 3.66 16.72
C ALA A 339 -11.09 2.98 17.78
N THR A 340 -11.48 3.08 19.06
CA THR A 340 -10.82 2.38 20.16
C THR A 340 -11.21 0.90 20.18
N ASP A 341 -12.51 0.58 20.12
CA ASP A 341 -13.02 -0.79 20.15
C ASP A 341 -12.57 -1.60 18.92
N GLN A 342 -12.44 -0.94 17.77
CA GLN A 342 -11.97 -1.56 16.52
C GLN A 342 -10.45 -1.62 16.39
N GLU A 343 -9.68 -1.21 17.41
CA GLU A 343 -8.22 -1.07 17.32
C GLU A 343 -7.76 -0.27 16.08
N LEU A 344 -8.55 0.75 15.73
CA LEU A 344 -8.48 1.38 14.43
C LEU A 344 -7.18 2.16 14.27
N PHE A 345 -6.75 2.89 15.31
CA PHE A 345 -5.52 3.70 15.27
C PHE A 345 -4.42 3.19 16.18
N ARG A 346 -4.66 2.15 16.97
CA ARG A 346 -3.65 1.38 17.70
C ARG A 346 -4.23 0.01 18.07
N SER A 347 -3.38 -1.00 18.17
CA SER A 347 -3.78 -2.26 18.81
C SER A 347 -3.64 -2.15 20.31
N GLU A 348 -4.46 -2.89 21.04
CA GLU A 348 -4.24 -3.06 22.47
C GLU A 348 -2.91 -3.77 22.71
N LEU A 349 -2.21 -3.36 23.75
CA LEU A 349 -0.91 -3.89 24.11
C LEU A 349 -1.06 -4.69 25.41
N SER A 350 -0.54 -5.91 25.43
CA SER A 350 -0.29 -6.63 26.68
C SER A 350 0.71 -5.86 27.55
N VAL A 351 0.76 -6.21 28.83
CA VAL A 351 1.71 -5.62 29.78
C VAL A 351 3.15 -5.88 29.32
N GLU A 352 3.40 -7.10 28.83
CA GLU A 352 4.69 -7.56 28.33
C GLU A 352 5.10 -6.75 27.09
N LYS A 353 4.22 -6.64 26.08
CA LYS A 353 4.50 -5.88 24.85
C LYS A 353 4.66 -4.40 25.13
N SER A 354 3.83 -3.82 26.01
CA SER A 354 3.97 -2.43 26.42
C SER A 354 5.31 -2.17 27.10
N SER A 355 5.76 -3.08 27.96
CA SER A 355 7.06 -2.96 28.64
C SER A 355 8.23 -2.99 27.65
N VAL A 356 8.20 -3.92 26.68
CA VAL A 356 9.23 -4.01 25.63
C VAL A 356 9.27 -2.74 24.78
N LEU A 357 8.12 -2.26 24.29
CA LEU A 357 8.08 -1.06 23.46
C LEU A 357 8.52 0.21 24.23
N GLN A 358 8.27 0.28 25.54
CA GLN A 358 8.75 1.37 26.38
C GLN A 358 10.28 1.33 26.53
N ALA A 359 10.86 0.13 26.73
CA ALA A 359 12.31 -0.05 26.79
C ALA A 359 12.98 0.29 25.44
N GLU A 360 12.35 -0.07 24.33
CA GLU A 360 12.78 0.29 22.97
C GLU A 360 12.77 1.80 22.75
N LEU A 361 11.71 2.49 23.22
CA LEU A 361 11.63 3.96 23.14
C LEU A 361 12.75 4.62 23.94
N GLN A 362 13.03 4.13 25.15
CA GLN A 362 14.13 4.62 25.97
C GLN A 362 15.49 4.40 25.29
N SER A 363 15.72 3.21 24.75
CA SER A 363 16.95 2.87 24.05
C SER A 363 17.13 3.75 22.80
N CYS A 364 16.07 3.94 22.00
CA CYS A 364 16.13 4.80 20.83
C CYS A 364 16.43 6.26 21.21
N ASN A 365 15.88 6.76 22.32
CA ASN A 365 16.23 8.11 22.80
C ASN A 365 17.72 8.23 23.16
N GLN A 366 18.31 7.22 23.81
CA GLN A 366 19.76 7.19 24.08
C GLN A 366 20.56 7.14 22.79
N LEU A 367 20.13 6.35 21.80
CA LEU A 367 20.77 6.33 20.48
C LEU A 367 20.68 7.67 19.78
N LEU A 368 19.55 8.39 19.90
CA LEU A 368 19.38 9.71 19.32
C LEU A 368 20.30 10.75 19.97
N GLU A 369 20.59 10.64 21.27
CA GLU A 369 21.59 11.49 21.94
C GLU A 369 23.00 11.29 21.36
N LEU A 370 23.35 10.04 21.01
CA LEU A 370 24.62 9.69 20.39
C LEU A 370 24.67 10.05 18.90
N GLU A 371 23.56 9.87 18.18
CA GLU A 371 23.42 10.14 16.75
C GLU A 371 22.21 11.06 16.44
N PRO A 372 22.30 12.37 16.71
CA PRO A 372 21.17 13.30 16.56
C PRO A 372 20.64 13.43 15.12
N GLN A 373 21.44 13.03 14.13
CA GLN A 373 21.12 13.09 12.71
C GLN A 373 20.59 11.74 12.17
N ASN A 374 20.33 10.76 13.05
CA ASN A 374 19.80 9.48 12.63
C ASN A 374 18.28 9.58 12.38
N LYS A 375 17.93 9.79 11.11
CA LYS A 375 16.55 9.89 10.63
C LYS A 375 15.70 8.64 10.88
N TRP A 376 16.33 7.46 10.94
CA TRP A 376 15.62 6.20 11.17
C TRP A 376 15.24 6.08 12.64
N CYS A 377 16.17 6.38 13.54
CA CYS A 377 15.93 6.44 14.97
C CYS A 377 14.82 7.46 15.30
N LEU A 378 14.90 8.68 14.76
CA LEU A 378 13.84 9.71 14.92
C LEU A 378 12.46 9.22 14.48
N LEU A 379 12.38 8.59 13.30
CA LEU A 379 11.11 8.05 12.81
C LEU A 379 10.61 6.91 13.70
N THR A 380 11.49 6.02 14.17
CA THR A 380 11.12 4.90 15.06
C THR A 380 10.62 5.40 16.41
N ILE A 381 11.24 6.42 17.00
CA ILE A 381 10.76 7.08 18.23
C ILE A 381 9.32 7.58 18.04
N ILE A 382 9.03 8.26 16.94
CA ILE A 382 7.68 8.70 16.58
C ILE A 382 6.69 7.54 16.50
N LEU A 383 7.09 6.42 15.88
CA LEU A 383 6.24 5.24 15.74
C LEU A 383 6.03 4.49 17.06
N LEU A 384 7.03 4.46 17.94
CA LEU A 384 6.94 3.87 19.27
C LEU A 384 6.00 4.69 20.17
N MET A 385 6.16 6.01 20.21
CA MET A 385 5.23 6.92 20.90
C MET A 385 3.80 6.75 20.39
N ARG A 386 3.63 6.57 19.07
CA ARG A 386 2.32 6.29 18.45
C ARG A 386 1.72 4.97 18.92
N ALA A 387 2.54 3.93 19.06
CA ALA A 387 2.10 2.60 19.48
C ALA A 387 1.73 2.57 20.97
N LEU A 388 2.52 3.23 21.82
CA LEU A 388 2.37 3.26 23.28
C LEU A 388 1.20 4.15 23.72
N ASP A 389 1.31 5.46 23.49
CA ASP A 389 0.30 6.45 23.89
C ASP A 389 0.32 7.67 22.95
N PRO A 390 -0.47 7.64 21.86
CA PRO A 390 -0.45 8.70 20.87
C PRO A 390 -1.00 10.05 21.39
N LEU A 391 -1.84 10.03 22.44
CA LEU A 391 -2.41 11.24 23.02
C LEU A 391 -1.46 11.85 24.06
N GLY A 392 -0.86 11.02 24.92
CA GLY A 392 0.14 11.44 25.91
C GLY A 392 1.41 12.01 25.27
N HIS A 393 1.87 11.42 24.17
CA HIS A 393 3.09 11.84 23.47
C HIS A 393 2.85 12.83 22.31
N GLU A 394 1.66 13.43 22.17
CA GLU A 394 1.34 14.30 21.03
C GLU A 394 2.35 15.45 20.86
N LYS A 395 2.72 16.14 21.95
CA LYS A 395 3.64 17.27 21.91
C LYS A 395 5.06 16.86 21.49
N GLU A 396 5.57 15.77 22.05
CA GLU A 396 6.89 15.22 21.75
C GLU A 396 6.95 14.71 20.31
N THR A 397 5.90 14.02 19.87
CA THR A 397 5.73 13.56 18.49
C THR A 397 5.86 14.71 17.50
N LEU A 398 5.18 15.84 17.76
CA LEU A 398 5.27 17.03 16.90
C LEU A 398 6.68 17.64 16.88
N ALA A 399 7.39 17.65 18.01
CA ALA A 399 8.77 18.13 18.07
C ALA A 399 9.71 17.23 17.25
N HIS A 400 9.60 15.92 17.40
CA HIS A 400 10.41 14.96 16.63
C HIS A 400 10.11 15.03 15.12
N PHE A 401 8.86 15.29 14.71
CA PHE A 401 8.56 15.54 13.29
C PHE A 401 9.28 16.77 12.74
N GLN A 402 9.47 17.83 13.53
CA GLN A 402 10.22 18.99 13.08
C GLN A 402 11.71 18.65 12.92
N SER A 403 12.32 18.03 13.92
CA SER A 403 13.71 17.55 13.83
C SER A 403 13.90 16.62 12.63
N LEU A 404 12.98 15.68 12.40
CA LEU A 404 13.06 14.75 11.28
C LEU A 404 13.00 15.46 9.91
N LYS A 405 12.22 16.54 9.78
CA LYS A 405 12.21 17.36 8.55
C LYS A 405 13.51 18.11 8.32
N GLU A 406 14.19 18.52 9.39
CA GLU A 406 15.50 19.19 9.32
C GLU A 406 16.62 18.21 8.95
N VAL A 407 16.66 17.05 9.60
CA VAL A 407 17.62 15.97 9.34
C VAL A 407 17.43 15.39 7.92
N ASP A 408 16.19 15.37 7.44
CA ASP A 408 15.85 14.73 6.16
C ASP A 408 14.90 15.57 5.28
N PRO A 409 15.42 16.66 4.68
CA PRO A 409 14.60 17.62 3.95
C PRO A 409 13.96 17.04 2.70
N MET A 410 14.57 16.02 2.09
CA MET A 410 14.05 15.38 0.87
C MET A 410 12.71 14.66 1.08
N ARG A 411 12.36 14.28 2.33
CA ARG A 411 11.07 13.67 2.67
C ARG A 411 10.20 14.56 3.57
N SER A 412 10.49 15.86 3.64
CA SER A 412 9.74 16.83 4.44
C SER A 412 8.22 16.82 4.16
N SER A 413 7.81 16.69 2.89
CA SER A 413 6.40 16.57 2.53
C SER A 413 5.77 15.28 3.06
N TYR A 414 6.45 14.14 2.94
CA TYR A 414 5.99 12.87 3.50
C TYR A 414 5.83 12.95 5.03
N TYR A 415 6.75 13.58 5.74
CA TYR A 415 6.64 13.78 7.18
C TYR A 415 5.51 14.73 7.56
N SER A 416 5.22 15.74 6.73
CA SER A 416 4.08 16.63 6.93
C SER A 416 2.75 15.91 6.74
N ASP A 417 2.66 15.04 5.74
CA ASP A 417 1.48 14.20 5.51
C ASP A 417 1.28 13.18 6.65
N LEU A 418 2.36 12.54 7.10
CA LEU A 418 2.31 11.59 8.21
C LEU A 418 1.91 12.27 9.54
N CYS A 419 2.46 13.47 9.79
CA CYS A 419 2.07 14.30 10.94
C CYS A 419 0.59 14.69 10.86
N SER A 420 0.09 15.08 9.67
CA SER A 420 -1.33 15.39 9.46
C SER A 420 -2.21 14.18 9.77
N LYS A 421 -1.80 12.99 9.31
CA LYS A 421 -2.46 11.73 9.62
C LYS A 421 -2.56 11.49 11.13
N PHE A 422 -1.45 11.63 11.88
CA PHE A 422 -1.45 11.38 13.32
C PHE A 422 -2.32 12.38 14.10
N LEU A 423 -2.33 13.65 13.69
CA LEU A 423 -3.20 14.67 14.26
C LEU A 423 -4.69 14.35 14.00
N ILE A 424 -5.04 13.91 12.79
CA ILE A 424 -6.40 13.48 12.45
C ILE A 424 -6.83 12.31 13.32
N GLU A 425 -6.01 11.28 13.41
CA GLU A 425 -6.31 10.11 14.24
C GLU A 425 -6.46 10.50 15.73
N ASN A 426 -5.59 11.38 16.27
CA ASN A 426 -5.72 11.88 17.64
C ASN A 426 -7.01 12.65 17.87
N THR A 427 -7.41 13.49 16.92
CA THR A 427 -8.67 14.24 17.03
C THR A 427 -9.88 13.32 16.95
N ILE A 428 -9.84 12.25 16.15
CA ILE A 428 -10.92 11.25 16.15
C ILE A 428 -11.03 10.58 17.52
N LEU A 429 -9.91 10.16 18.13
CA LEU A 429 -9.91 9.57 19.47
C LEU A 429 -10.44 10.54 20.53
N LYS A 430 -10.01 11.81 20.50
CA LYS A 430 -10.49 12.86 21.41
C LYS A 430 -11.99 13.12 21.24
N MET A 431 -12.47 13.15 20.00
CA MET A 431 -13.88 13.35 19.65
C MET A 431 -14.74 12.19 20.17
N GLU A 432 -14.28 10.95 20.00
CA GLU A 432 -14.96 9.76 20.51
C GLU A 432 -15.01 9.74 22.04
N TYR A 433 -13.90 10.02 22.71
CA TYR A 433 -13.83 10.08 24.17
C TYR A 433 -14.76 11.16 24.76
N ALA A 434 -14.91 12.28 24.06
CA ALA A 434 -15.80 13.37 24.47
C ALA A 434 -17.26 13.16 24.03
N GLU A 435 -17.56 12.10 23.27
CA GLU A 435 -18.88 11.81 22.70
C GLU A 435 -19.49 12.99 21.89
N VAL A 436 -18.64 13.77 21.21
CA VAL A 436 -19.07 14.93 20.42
C VAL A 436 -19.08 14.62 18.91
N ARG A 437 -19.89 15.36 18.16
CA ARG A 437 -19.99 15.28 16.68
C ARG A 437 -19.23 16.42 15.99
N VAL A 438 -18.26 17.00 16.68
CA VAL A 438 -17.48 18.16 16.23
C VAL A 438 -16.03 17.75 16.03
N PHE A 439 -15.52 17.95 14.82
CA PHE A 439 -14.15 17.62 14.46
C PHE A 439 -13.38 18.90 14.12
N SER A 440 -12.44 19.29 14.99
CA SER A 440 -11.69 20.54 14.85
C SER A 440 -10.19 20.31 14.83
N LEU A 441 -9.54 20.79 13.76
CA LEU A 441 -8.09 20.79 13.54
C LEU A 441 -7.63 22.13 12.97
N SER A 442 -8.09 23.23 13.57
CA SER A 442 -7.63 24.56 13.19
C SER A 442 -6.19 24.82 13.64
N ASN A 443 -5.39 25.49 12.78
CA ASN A 443 -4.00 25.87 13.06
C ASN A 443 -3.08 24.68 13.41
N LYS A 444 -3.07 23.66 12.55
CA LYS A 444 -2.32 22.41 12.76
C LYS A 444 -1.33 22.07 11.65
N ASN A 445 -1.12 23.00 10.71
CA ASN A 445 -0.25 22.81 9.54
C ASN A 445 -0.62 21.55 8.73
N LEU A 446 -1.91 21.21 8.67
CA LEU A 446 -2.36 20.06 7.89
C LEU A 446 -2.06 20.27 6.41
N THR A 447 -1.48 19.25 5.79
CA THR A 447 -1.13 19.22 4.36
C THR A 447 -2.01 18.24 3.58
N THR A 448 -2.59 17.26 4.28
CA THR A 448 -3.49 16.25 3.71
C THR A 448 -4.60 15.88 4.69
N LEU A 449 -5.64 15.21 4.19
CA LEU A 449 -6.75 14.66 4.96
C LEU A 449 -6.85 13.15 4.73
N CYS A 450 -7.15 12.39 5.79
CA CYS A 450 -7.32 10.94 5.76
C CYS A 450 -8.45 10.51 6.70
N HIS A 451 -8.81 9.22 6.68
CA HIS A 451 -9.82 8.63 7.56
C HIS A 451 -11.19 9.33 7.54
N LEU A 452 -11.56 9.91 6.40
CA LEU A 452 -12.85 10.61 6.23
C LEU A 452 -14.04 9.65 6.35
N ASP A 453 -13.82 8.37 6.09
CA ASP A 453 -14.76 7.27 6.34
C ASP A 453 -15.18 7.16 7.82
N GLN A 454 -14.32 7.58 8.75
CA GLN A 454 -14.60 7.59 10.19
C GLN A 454 -15.46 8.78 10.64
N LEU A 455 -15.64 9.77 9.76
CA LEU A 455 -16.31 11.03 10.08
C LEU A 455 -17.74 11.10 9.53
N LEU A 456 -18.34 9.94 9.21
CA LEU A 456 -19.67 9.85 8.58
C LEU A 456 -20.74 10.67 9.33
N PHE A 457 -20.73 10.61 10.67
CA PHE A 457 -21.73 11.20 11.55
C PHE A 457 -21.36 12.60 12.08
N VAL A 458 -20.18 13.12 11.76
CA VAL A 458 -19.73 14.45 12.18
C VAL A 458 -20.61 15.53 11.56
N THR A 459 -21.05 16.49 12.37
CA THR A 459 -21.91 17.60 11.94
C THR A 459 -21.14 18.89 11.71
N HIS A 460 -20.05 19.11 12.45
CA HIS A 460 -19.26 20.33 12.36
C HIS A 460 -17.80 20.00 12.14
N ILE A 461 -17.19 20.58 11.10
CA ILE A 461 -15.77 20.43 10.79
C ILE A 461 -15.10 21.80 10.74
N ASN A 462 -14.02 21.97 11.49
CA ASN A 462 -13.14 23.13 11.39
C ASN A 462 -11.72 22.73 10.99
N LEU A 463 -11.32 23.12 9.78
CA LEU A 463 -10.01 22.89 9.15
C LEU A 463 -9.29 24.20 8.85
N SER A 464 -9.69 25.30 9.49
CA SER A 464 -9.17 26.63 9.19
C SER A 464 -7.68 26.77 9.54
N SER A 465 -6.98 27.71 8.89
CA SER A 465 -5.56 27.99 9.14
C SER A 465 -4.66 26.77 8.95
N ASN A 466 -4.74 26.13 7.79
CA ASN A 466 -3.92 24.97 7.42
C ASN A 466 -3.31 25.16 6.01
N GLN A 467 -2.71 24.12 5.45
CA GLN A 467 -2.01 24.14 4.16
C GLN A 467 -2.70 23.25 3.12
N LEU A 468 -4.02 23.08 3.24
CA LEU A 468 -4.79 22.20 2.35
C LEU A 468 -4.91 22.82 0.96
N LEU A 469 -4.54 22.06 -0.07
CA LEU A 469 -4.65 22.47 -1.48
C LEU A 469 -6.02 22.16 -2.09
N ARG A 470 -6.78 21.25 -1.50
CA ARG A 470 -8.07 20.79 -2.01
C ARG A 470 -8.92 20.16 -0.93
N LEU A 471 -10.23 20.21 -1.12
CA LEU A 471 -11.17 19.32 -0.45
C LEU A 471 -11.36 18.07 -1.33
N PRO A 472 -10.94 16.88 -0.86
CA PRO A 472 -10.96 15.69 -1.69
C PRO A 472 -12.40 15.19 -1.96
N PRO A 473 -12.67 14.52 -3.10
CA PRO A 473 -14.01 13.98 -3.40
C PRO A 473 -14.54 12.98 -2.36
N GLN A 474 -13.66 12.42 -1.54
CA GLN A 474 -13.96 11.59 -0.37
C GLN A 474 -14.78 12.32 0.70
N PHE A 475 -14.89 13.66 0.66
CA PHE A 475 -15.83 14.42 1.51
C PHE A 475 -17.27 13.93 1.35
N ALA A 476 -17.63 13.33 0.21
CA ALA A 476 -18.90 12.64 0.05
C ALA A 476 -19.18 11.59 1.15
N MET A 477 -18.17 11.09 1.89
CA MET A 477 -18.37 10.17 3.01
C MET A 477 -19.02 10.85 4.25
N LEU A 478 -18.93 12.17 4.35
CA LEU A 478 -19.40 13.00 5.47
C LEU A 478 -20.92 13.25 5.36
N GLN A 479 -21.71 12.20 5.56
CA GLN A 479 -23.15 12.20 5.30
C GLN A 479 -23.96 13.08 6.26
N CYS A 480 -23.38 13.48 7.39
CA CYS A 480 -24.01 14.31 8.40
C CYS A 480 -23.43 15.73 8.53
N LEU A 481 -22.46 16.11 7.68
CA LEU A 481 -21.81 17.41 7.81
C LEU A 481 -22.77 18.55 7.50
N GLU A 482 -22.94 19.46 8.45
CA GLU A 482 -23.81 20.64 8.40
C GLU A 482 -22.97 21.91 8.25
N VAL A 483 -21.89 22.04 9.03
CA VAL A 483 -21.02 23.23 9.05
C VAL A 483 -19.59 22.85 8.70
N LEU A 484 -19.03 23.51 7.68
CA LEU A 484 -17.62 23.39 7.29
C LEU A 484 -16.91 24.73 7.34
N GLU A 485 -15.94 24.87 8.23
CA GLU A 485 -14.99 25.97 8.26
C GLU A 485 -13.66 25.50 7.68
N ALA A 486 -13.20 26.09 6.58
CA ALA A 486 -11.91 25.78 5.95
C ALA A 486 -11.24 27.07 5.46
N ASP A 487 -11.29 28.11 6.31
CA ASP A 487 -10.66 29.40 6.06
C ASP A 487 -9.13 29.29 6.07
N ASP A 488 -8.44 30.26 5.47
CA ASP A 488 -6.97 30.38 5.56
C ASP A 488 -6.24 29.10 5.16
N ASN A 489 -6.51 28.64 3.94
CA ASN A 489 -5.90 27.47 3.33
C ASN A 489 -5.45 27.81 1.90
N ALA A 490 -5.09 26.81 1.09
CA ALA A 490 -4.71 26.97 -0.30
C ALA A 490 -5.66 26.22 -1.26
N ILE A 491 -6.93 26.07 -0.89
CA ILE A 491 -7.92 25.27 -1.62
C ILE A 491 -8.19 25.88 -2.99
N GLU A 492 -8.03 25.08 -4.05
CA GLU A 492 -8.19 25.53 -5.44
C GLU A 492 -9.53 25.13 -6.06
N SER A 493 -10.20 24.09 -5.51
CA SER A 493 -11.39 23.47 -6.10
C SER A 493 -12.47 23.18 -5.05
N LEU A 494 -13.74 23.30 -5.48
CA LEU A 494 -14.95 23.01 -4.69
C LEU A 494 -15.51 21.60 -4.90
N GLU A 495 -14.83 20.76 -5.69
CA GLU A 495 -15.34 19.43 -6.08
C GLU A 495 -15.70 18.55 -4.88
N GLY A 496 -14.92 18.62 -3.80
CA GLY A 496 -15.19 17.86 -2.57
C GLY A 496 -16.54 18.17 -1.92
N LEU A 497 -17.15 19.33 -2.20
CA LEU A 497 -18.40 19.72 -1.57
C LEU A 497 -19.64 19.14 -2.26
N TYR A 498 -19.51 18.69 -3.50
CA TYR A 498 -20.62 18.39 -4.43
C TYR A 498 -21.62 17.33 -3.98
N HIS A 499 -21.24 16.48 -3.03
CA HIS A 499 -22.01 15.30 -2.63
C HIS A 499 -22.23 15.24 -1.11
N LEU A 500 -22.31 16.40 -0.45
CA LEU A 500 -22.63 16.55 0.96
C LEU A 500 -24.14 16.85 1.13
N PRO A 501 -24.95 15.91 1.63
CA PRO A 501 -26.40 16.04 1.58
C PRO A 501 -27.00 16.93 2.67
N LYS A 502 -26.25 17.20 3.74
CA LYS A 502 -26.70 17.97 4.91
C LYS A 502 -25.95 19.29 5.10
N LEU A 503 -25.06 19.66 4.19
CA LEU A 503 -24.23 20.85 4.35
C LEU A 503 -25.08 22.11 4.23
N GLU A 504 -25.05 22.94 5.25
CA GLU A 504 -25.82 24.19 5.36
C GLU A 504 -24.88 25.40 5.33
N GLU A 505 -23.76 25.33 6.04
CA GLU A 505 -22.81 26.42 6.20
C GLU A 505 -21.41 26.03 5.72
N VAL A 506 -20.79 26.91 4.92
CA VAL A 506 -19.42 26.73 4.42
C VAL A 506 -18.66 28.04 4.48
N SER A 507 -17.55 28.07 5.22
CA SER A 507 -16.59 29.17 5.20
C SER A 507 -15.31 28.73 4.51
N LEU A 508 -14.89 29.49 3.49
CA LEU A 508 -13.71 29.23 2.65
C LEU A 508 -12.90 30.51 2.42
N ARG A 509 -12.90 31.43 3.39
CA ARG A 509 -12.19 32.71 3.30
C ARG A 509 -10.70 32.47 3.09
N ASN A 510 -10.05 33.36 2.34
CA ASN A 510 -8.59 33.31 2.12
C ASN A 510 -8.10 31.97 1.53
N ASN A 511 -8.73 31.51 0.45
CA ASN A 511 -8.32 30.33 -0.34
C ASN A 511 -7.97 30.73 -1.79
N ARG A 512 -7.54 29.75 -2.61
CA ARG A 512 -7.07 29.94 -3.99
C ARG A 512 -8.07 29.45 -5.05
N ILE A 513 -9.36 29.62 -4.79
CA ILE A 513 -10.42 29.03 -5.63
C ILE A 513 -10.43 29.69 -7.01
N LEU A 514 -10.12 28.91 -8.05
CA LEU A 514 -10.14 29.36 -9.45
C LEU A 514 -11.50 29.04 -10.09
N PHE A 515 -12.20 30.07 -10.58
CA PHE A 515 -13.50 29.90 -11.21
C PHE A 515 -13.38 29.50 -12.69
N SER A 516 -13.75 28.27 -13.02
CA SER A 516 -13.98 27.84 -14.40
C SER A 516 -15.42 28.20 -14.83
N LYS A 517 -15.57 28.87 -15.98
CA LYS A 517 -16.87 29.24 -16.58
C LYS A 517 -17.77 28.05 -16.99
N LYS A 518 -17.36 26.79 -16.76
CA LYS A 518 -18.05 25.58 -17.25
C LYS A 518 -18.74 24.74 -16.17
N SER A 519 -18.72 25.14 -14.91
CA SER A 519 -19.37 24.38 -13.83
C SER A 519 -20.87 24.62 -13.84
N LYS A 520 -21.64 23.85 -14.62
CA LYS A 520 -23.09 23.71 -14.42
C LYS A 520 -23.32 23.20 -13.00
N CYS A 521 -23.79 24.06 -12.11
CA CYS A 521 -24.14 23.69 -10.73
C CYS A 521 -25.30 22.70 -10.75
N PHE A 522 -25.03 21.45 -10.38
CA PHE A 522 -26.06 20.43 -10.07
C PHE A 522 -26.51 20.58 -8.62
N TYR A 523 -27.01 21.76 -8.25
CA TYR A 523 -27.59 21.99 -6.92
C TYR A 523 -28.99 22.60 -7.05
N LYS A 524 -29.95 22.02 -6.33
CA LYS A 524 -31.36 22.46 -6.29
C LYS A 524 -31.59 23.71 -5.42
N LYS A 525 -30.56 24.32 -4.84
CA LYS A 525 -30.65 25.58 -4.08
C LYS A 525 -29.69 26.61 -4.71
N PRO A 526 -30.12 27.88 -4.90
CA PRO A 526 -29.30 28.90 -5.57
C PRO A 526 -28.00 29.13 -4.78
N LEU A 527 -26.91 29.53 -5.42
CA LEU A 527 -25.69 29.99 -4.74
C LEU A 527 -25.70 31.53 -4.79
N PHE A 528 -25.71 32.22 -3.64
CA PHE A 528 -25.58 33.69 -3.63
C PHE A 528 -24.12 34.08 -3.46
N TRP A 529 -23.66 34.94 -4.36
CA TRP A 529 -22.31 35.46 -4.42
C TRP A 529 -22.28 36.89 -3.90
N CYS A 530 -21.47 37.16 -2.89
CA CYS A 530 -21.07 38.53 -2.58
C CYS A 530 -19.60 38.72 -3.00
N GLN A 531 -19.29 39.85 -3.64
CA GLN A 531 -18.00 40.18 -4.31
C GLN A 531 -16.77 40.32 -3.37
N SER A 532 -16.76 39.59 -2.26
CA SER A 532 -15.67 39.52 -1.30
C SER A 532 -15.71 38.12 -0.65
N GLN A 533 -14.92 37.21 -1.22
CA GLN A 533 -14.62 35.81 -0.83
C GLN A 533 -15.40 35.19 0.36
N CYS A 534 -16.73 35.09 0.25
CA CYS A 534 -17.58 34.20 1.04
C CYS A 534 -18.55 33.47 0.10
N LEU A 535 -18.67 32.15 0.23
CA LEU A 535 -19.75 31.38 -0.38
C LEU A 535 -20.87 31.28 0.65
N ILE A 536 -22.01 31.93 0.40
CA ILE A 536 -23.20 31.79 1.24
C ILE A 536 -24.18 30.87 0.53
N TRP A 537 -24.56 29.78 1.19
CA TRP A 537 -25.73 28.98 0.82
C TRP A 537 -27.00 29.71 1.30
N PRO A 538 -27.96 30.05 0.43
CA PRO A 538 -29.20 30.69 0.82
C PRO A 538 -30.18 29.62 1.32
N CYS A 539 -30.04 29.26 2.58
CA CYS A 539 -31.17 28.89 3.40
C CYS A 539 -30.97 29.58 4.75
N PHE A 540 -31.48 30.81 4.86
CA PHE A 540 -32.34 31.31 5.93
C PHE A 540 -32.26 32.83 6.06
N LYS A 541 -33.41 33.39 6.40
CA LYS A 541 -33.60 34.77 6.83
C LYS A 541 -32.88 34.98 8.15
N ASP A 542 -32.27 36.16 8.26
CA ASP A 542 -31.86 36.85 9.48
C ASP A 542 -30.61 36.33 10.22
N SER A 543 -29.56 37.18 10.21
CA SER A 543 -28.41 37.30 11.15
C SER A 543 -27.22 36.33 10.87
N VAL A 544 -25.91 36.68 10.89
CA VAL A 544 -25.07 37.86 11.23
C VAL A 544 -23.82 37.81 10.31
N PHE A 545 -23.38 38.97 9.78
CA PHE A 545 -22.22 39.10 8.87
C PHE A 545 -20.99 39.69 9.58
N SER A 546 -19.78 39.22 9.26
CA SER A 546 -18.53 39.96 9.58
C SER A 546 -17.58 39.94 8.37
N ILE A 547 -17.28 41.16 7.88
CA ILE A 547 -16.52 41.45 6.65
C ILE A 547 -15.31 42.30 7.05
N ASN A 548 -14.12 41.99 6.53
CA ASN A 548 -13.06 43.00 6.45
C ASN A 548 -12.26 42.89 5.14
N LYS A 549 -11.86 44.06 4.64
CA LYS A 549 -11.64 44.39 3.22
C LYS A 549 -10.15 44.61 2.92
N GLN A 550 -9.64 44.07 1.82
CA GLN A 550 -8.59 44.73 1.01
C GLN A 550 -8.73 44.27 -0.45
N ILE A 551 -8.96 45.25 -1.35
CA ILE A 551 -9.30 45.07 -2.76
C ILE A 551 -8.14 45.57 -3.63
N GLN A 552 -7.81 44.82 -4.69
CA GLN A 552 -7.33 45.37 -5.96
C GLN A 552 -8.20 44.81 -7.10
N THR A 553 -8.87 45.71 -7.82
CA THR A 553 -9.82 45.43 -8.91
C THR A 553 -9.17 45.58 -10.29
N TYR A 554 -9.57 44.74 -11.25
CA TYR A 554 -9.58 45.07 -12.68
C TYR A 554 -10.87 44.54 -13.35
N SER A 555 -11.27 45.22 -14.43
CA SER A 555 -12.64 45.60 -14.75
C SER A 555 -13.42 44.71 -15.74
N SER A 556 -14.74 44.92 -15.71
CA SER A 556 -15.71 44.96 -16.81
C SER A 556 -16.23 43.65 -17.42
N ALA A 557 -17.53 43.38 -17.20
CA ALA A 557 -18.34 42.48 -18.00
C ALA A 557 -19.60 43.24 -18.49
N LYS A 558 -19.83 43.23 -19.82
CA LYS A 558 -21.09 43.63 -20.46
C LYS A 558 -22.02 42.41 -20.51
N PHE A 559 -23.27 42.57 -20.09
CA PHE A 559 -24.36 41.61 -20.28
C PHE A 559 -24.95 41.73 -21.69
N CYS A 560 -25.17 40.60 -22.36
CA CYS A 560 -26.16 40.49 -23.44
C CYS A 560 -27.13 39.36 -23.07
N TYR A 561 -28.38 39.73 -22.84
CA TYR A 561 -29.52 38.81 -22.80
C TYR A 561 -29.98 38.50 -24.23
N SER A 562 -30.33 37.24 -24.48
CA SER A 562 -31.26 36.84 -25.53
C SER A 562 -32.08 35.66 -25.00
N PRO A 563 -33.42 35.77 -24.92
CA PRO A 563 -34.31 34.63 -24.67
C PRO A 563 -34.61 33.89 -25.99
N LEU A 564 -35.34 32.77 -25.89
CA LEU A 564 -36.13 32.00 -26.89
C LEU A 564 -35.94 30.51 -26.54
N PHE A 565 -36.92 29.68 -26.18
CA PHE A 565 -38.38 29.79 -26.09
C PHE A 565 -38.84 28.88 -24.94
#